data_AF-A0A519UWL4-F1
#
_entry.id   AF-A0A519UWL4-F1
#
_cell.length_a   1.000
_cell.length_b   1.000
_cell.length_c   1.000
_cell.angle_alpha   90.00
_cell.angle_beta   90.00
_cell.angle_gamma   90.00
#
_symmetry.space_group_name_H-M   'P 1'
#
loop_
_entity.id
_entity.type
_entity.pdbx_description
1 polymer ?
#
loop_
_entity_poly.entity_id
_entity_poly.type
_entity_poly.pdbx_seq_one_letter_code
_entity_poly.pdbx_strand_id
1 'polypeptide(L)'
;MNFLSHYYFERHNANSNIIIGTVLPDFAKNANKDWNLYPQKSEEKFINEEAQNGILIGWKRHLKVDQLFHSSVFFAEETAKL
;
A
#
# COMPACT_ATOMS: atom_id res chain seq x y z
N MET A 1 2.16 -7.72 -4.26
CA MET A 1 2.61 -8.64 -3.16
C MET A 1 1.43 -8.95 -2.23
N ASN A 2 1.62 -9.63 -1.08
CA ASN A 2 0.59 -9.79 -0.05
C ASN A 2 0.74 -8.75 1.10
N PHE A 3 -0.25 -8.68 1.98
CA PHE A 3 -0.29 -7.68 3.05
C PHE A 3 0.88 -7.77 4.05
N LEU A 4 1.42 -8.98 4.31
CA LEU A 4 2.53 -9.14 5.24
C LEU A 4 3.79 -8.50 4.68
N SER A 5 4.08 -8.70 3.39
CA SER A 5 5.22 -8.06 2.73
C SER A 5 5.15 -6.54 2.87
N HIS A 6 3.98 -5.95 2.60
CA HIS A 6 3.75 -4.52 2.75
C HIS A 6 3.91 -4.03 4.20
N TYR A 7 3.37 -4.78 5.17
CA TYR A 7 3.54 -4.49 6.59
C TYR A 7 5.01 -4.49 7.02
N TYR A 8 5.80 -5.48 6.61
CA TYR A 8 7.19 -5.59 7.04
C TYR A 8 8.08 -4.44 6.56
N PHE A 9 7.74 -3.77 5.44
CA PHE A 9 8.42 -2.55 5.01
C PHE A 9 8.14 -1.34 5.90
N GLU A 10 6.97 -1.29 6.55
CA GLU A 10 6.52 -0.14 7.35
C GLU A 10 6.46 -0.42 8.87
N ARG A 11 6.76 -1.64 9.32
CA ARG A 11 6.61 -2.10 10.72
C ARG A 11 7.32 -1.25 11.78
N HIS A 12 8.31 -0.45 11.40
CA HIS A 12 9.08 0.42 12.28
C HIS A 12 8.66 1.89 12.20
N ASN A 13 7.63 2.20 11.42
CA ASN A 13 7.10 3.55 11.29
C ASN A 13 6.43 3.97 12.61
N ALA A 14 6.78 5.14 13.14
CA ALA A 14 6.20 5.66 14.38
C ALA A 14 4.73 6.06 14.22
N ASN A 15 4.28 6.32 12.99
CA ASN A 15 2.90 6.71 12.70
C ASN A 15 2.07 5.49 12.28
N SER A 16 1.19 5.04 13.18
CA SER A 16 0.28 3.91 12.94
C SER A 16 -0.65 4.11 11.76
N ASN A 17 -1.02 5.35 11.43
CA ASN A 17 -1.87 5.68 10.28
C ASN A 17 -1.16 5.38 8.95
N ILE A 18 0.16 5.54 8.89
CA ILE A 18 0.93 5.16 7.71
C ILE A 18 0.95 3.64 7.58
N ILE A 19 1.19 2.92 8.68
CA ILE A 19 1.20 1.45 8.68
C ILE A 19 -0.13 0.89 8.19
N ILE A 20 -1.26 1.35 8.75
CA ILE A 20 -2.58 0.88 8.33
C ILE A 20 -2.86 1.29 6.89
N GLY A 21 -2.50 2.50 6.48
CA GLY A 21 -2.66 2.97 5.09
C GLY A 21 -1.90 2.11 4.08
N THR A 22 -0.76 1.55 4.45
CA THR A 22 0.04 0.67 3.57
C THR A 22 -0.57 -0.73 3.40
N VAL A 23 -1.26 -1.27 4.41
CA VAL A 23 -1.91 -2.60 4.31
C VAL A 23 -3.37 -2.53 3.88
N LEU A 24 -4.00 -1.35 3.95
CA LEU A 24 -5.41 -1.15 3.66
C LEU A 24 -5.82 -1.56 2.23
N PRO A 25 -5.03 -1.33 1.16
CA PRO A 25 -5.39 -1.81 -0.18
C PRO A 25 -5.58 -3.32 -0.24
N ASP A 26 -4.68 -4.08 0.39
CA ASP A 26 -4.77 -5.54 0.45
C ASP A 26 -6.00 -5.98 1.24
N PHE A 27 -6.30 -5.33 2.37
CA PHE A 27 -7.49 -5.63 3.16
C PHE A 27 -8.78 -5.33 2.40
N ALA A 28 -8.86 -4.19 1.71
CA ALA A 28 -10.01 -3.83 0.91
C ALA A 28 -10.26 -4.86 -0.21
N LYS A 29 -9.21 -5.27 -0.92
CA LYS A 29 -9.30 -6.30 -1.97
C LYS A 29 -9.64 -7.69 -1.44
N ASN A 30 -9.14 -8.05 -0.25
CA ASN A 30 -9.48 -9.30 0.40
C ASN A 30 -10.94 -9.32 0.90
N ALA A 31 -11.46 -8.18 1.37
CA ALA A 31 -12.85 -8.06 1.79
C ALA A 31 -13.83 -8.08 0.61
N ASN A 32 -13.49 -7.38 -0.48
CA ASN A 32 -14.28 -7.38 -1.70
C ASN A 32 -13.39 -7.12 -2.94
N LYS A 33 -13.35 -8.08 -3.86
CA LYS A 33 -12.49 -8.02 -5.05
C LYS A 33 -12.91 -6.94 -6.04
N ASP A 34 -14.19 -6.55 -6.04
CA ASP A 34 -14.77 -5.56 -6.96
C ASP A 34 -14.47 -4.11 -6.53
N TRP A 35 -14.00 -3.90 -5.29
CA TRP A 35 -13.64 -2.57 -4.82
C TRP A 35 -12.37 -2.07 -5.48
N ASN A 36 -12.49 -0.97 -6.22
CA ASN A 36 -11.37 -0.28 -6.87
C ASN A 36 -11.27 1.14 -6.30
N LEU A 37 -10.54 1.26 -5.19
CA LEU A 37 -10.37 2.52 -4.47
C LEU A 37 -9.13 3.26 -4.98
N TYR A 38 -9.25 4.59 -5.11
CA TYR A 38 -8.18 5.46 -5.61
C TYR A 38 -8.07 6.76 -4.79
N PRO A 39 -7.81 6.70 -3.48
CA PRO A 39 -7.70 7.89 -2.64
C PRO A 39 -6.61 8.87 -3.13
N GLN A 40 -5.56 8.38 -3.78
CA GLN A 40 -4.52 9.20 -4.42
C GLN A 40 -5.01 10.07 -5.60
N LYS A 41 -6.23 9.84 -6.09
CA LYS A 41 -6.85 10.70 -7.13
C LYS A 41 -7.69 11.82 -6.54
N SER A 42 -7.90 11.83 -5.23
CA SER A 42 -8.67 12.86 -4.50
C SER A 42 -7.97 13.21 -3.18
N GLU A 43 -6.67 13.50 -3.27
CA GLU A 43 -5.80 13.75 -2.10
C GLU A 43 -6.35 14.90 -1.24
N GLU A 44 -6.95 15.91 -1.87
CA GLU A 44 -7.52 17.10 -1.23
C GLU A 44 -8.54 16.78 -0.12
N LYS A 45 -9.18 15.60 -0.18
CA LYS A 45 -10.16 15.14 0.81
C LYS A 45 -9.53 14.63 2.10
N PHE A 46 -8.25 14.31 2.09
CA PHE A 46 -7.56 13.60 3.18
C PHE A 46 -6.42 14.40 3.80
N ILE A 47 -5.92 15.45 3.14
CA ILE A 47 -4.74 16.21 3.61
C ILE A 47 -4.99 17.11 4.83
N ASN A 48 -6.24 17.46 5.13
CA ASN A 48 -6.57 18.42 6.19
C ASN A 48 -6.60 17.81 7.60
N GLU A 49 -6.70 16.48 7.69
CA GLU A 49 -6.72 15.76 8.96
C GLU A 49 -5.49 14.84 9.01
N GLU A 50 -4.74 14.89 10.11
CA GLU A 50 -3.42 14.25 10.21
C GLU A 50 -3.49 12.73 10.08
N ALA A 51 -4.50 12.10 10.68
CA ALA A 51 -4.66 10.64 10.60
C ALA A 51 -5.03 10.21 9.17
N GLN A 52 -5.96 10.89 8.52
CA GLN A 52 -6.34 10.65 7.12
C GLN A 52 -5.17 10.88 6.17
N ASN A 53 -4.38 11.93 6.38
CA ASN A 53 -3.18 12.18 5.59
C ASN A 53 -2.15 11.06 5.79
N GLY A 54 -1.97 10.58 7.02
CA GLY A 54 -1.14 9.42 7.32
C GLY A 54 -1.57 8.17 6.54
N ILE A 55 -2.88 7.89 6.50
CA ILE A 55 -3.45 6.79 5.72
C ILE A 55 -3.18 6.97 4.22
N LEU A 56 -3.38 8.18 3.68
CA LEU A 56 -3.10 8.48 2.28
C LEU A 56 -1.61 8.29 1.94
N ILE A 57 -0.71 8.72 2.81
CA ILE A 57 0.73 8.50 2.65
C ILE A 57 1.03 7.00 2.61
N GLY A 58 0.49 6.23 3.56
CA GLY A 58 0.65 4.78 3.60
C GLY A 58 0.15 4.10 2.31
N TRP A 59 -1.00 4.53 1.80
CA TRP A 59 -1.58 4.06 0.55
C TRP A 59 -0.67 4.33 -0.65
N LYS A 60 -0.14 5.55 -0.76
CA LYS A 60 0.80 5.90 -1.84
C LYS A 60 2.10 5.08 -1.77
N ARG A 61 2.56 4.76 -0.56
CA ARG A 61 3.74 3.87 -0.37
C ARG A 61 3.47 2.45 -0.81
N HIS A 62 2.30 1.89 -0.51
CA HIS A 62 1.87 0.58 -1.03
C HIS A 62 1.97 0.55 -2.56
N LEU A 63 1.37 1.54 -3.25
CA LEU A 63 1.41 1.61 -4.72
C LEU A 63 2.84 1.70 -5.27
N LYS A 64 3.70 2.46 -4.61
CA LYS A 64 5.12 2.59 -5.00
C LYS A 64 5.88 1.28 -4.85
N VAL A 65 5.67 0.57 -3.75
CA VAL A 65 6.31 -0.71 -3.47
C VAL A 65 5.85 -1.77 -4.47
N ASP A 66 4.56 -1.85 -4.74
CA ASP A 66 4.02 -2.74 -5.78
C ASP A 66 4.60 -2.39 -7.16
N GLN A 67 4.68 -1.12 -7.52
CA GLN A 67 5.30 -0.71 -8.79
C GLN A 67 6.76 -1.17 -8.89
N LEU A 68 7.55 -0.95 -7.82
CA LEU A 68 8.95 -1.39 -7.78
C LEU A 68 9.06 -2.91 -7.92
N PHE A 69 8.21 -3.66 -7.21
CA PHE A 69 8.21 -5.12 -7.27
C PHE A 69 7.89 -5.63 -8.67
N HIS A 70 6.83 -5.13 -9.30
CA HIS A 70 6.43 -5.55 -10.65
C HIS A 70 7.40 -5.07 -11.76
N SER A 71 8.15 -4.00 -11.52
CA SER A 71 9.17 -3.51 -12.48
C SER A 71 10.54 -4.18 -12.34
N SER A 72 10.76 -4.96 -11.28
CA SER A 72 12.06 -5.55 -10.98
C SER A 72 12.29 -6.83 -11.76
N VAL A 73 13.35 -6.84 -12.57
CA VAL A 73 13.80 -8.04 -13.30
C VAL A 73 14.09 -9.20 -12.33
N PHE A 74 14.77 -8.90 -11.22
CA PHE A 74 15.08 -9.91 -10.20
C PHE A 74 13.82 -10.61 -9.66
N PHE A 75 12.79 -9.83 -9.30
CA PHE A 75 11.55 -10.42 -8.77
C PHE A 75 10.78 -11.18 -9.85
N ALA A 76 10.77 -10.69 -11.10
CA ALA A 76 10.15 -11.40 -12.21
C ALA A 76 10.82 -12.76 -12.47
N GLU A 77 12.16 -12.81 -12.48
CA GLU A 77 12.93 -14.03 -12.72
C GLU A 77 12.77 -15.05 -11.59
N GLU A 78 12.85 -14.63 -10.32
CA GLU A 78 12.72 -15.55 -9.19
C GLU A 78 11.27 -16.04 -9.01
N THR A 79 10.27 -15.20 -9.29
CA THR A 79 8.86 -15.62 -9.22
C THR A 79 8.51 -16.63 -10.31
N ALA A 80 9.12 -16.53 -11.49
CA ALA A 80 8.89 -17.47 -12.61
C ALA A 80 9.52 -18.86 -12.40
N LYS A 81 10.42 -19.02 -11.42
CA LYS A 81 11.04 -20.31 -11.06
C LYS A 81 10.20 -21.16 -10.10
N LEU A 82 9.19 -20.57 -9.47
CA LEU A 82 8.25 -21.22 -8.55
C LEU A 82 7.09 -21.87 -9.30
#